data_AF-A0A7C6HYY3-F1
#
_entry.id   AF-A0A7C6HYY3-F1
#
_cell.length_a   1.000
_cell.length_b   1.000
_cell.length_c   1.000
_cell.angle_alpha   90.00
_cell.angle_beta   90.00
_cell.angle_gamma   90.00
#
_symmetry.space_group_name_H-M   'P 1'
#
loop_
_entity.id
_entity.type
_entity.pdbx_description
1 polymer ?
#
loop_
_entity_poly.entity_id
_entity_poly.type
_entity_poly.pdbx_seq_one_letter_code
_entity_poly.pdbx_strand_id
1 'polypeptide(L)'
;MKLLVRATLGFLLLCFSAQLWGHEGHDGYVTSEDRLSQEDKGASLIVTLNGFTKESVSMDIMQYPTQSVMIPYNAASGRPVEFYLDMDDITAVYINGQLVCVEPDDELELTMNYGENGRFSNLEITGGNNEKSVALNELIQAINSLRRENRFKKQGLAAVVTQVSAEEQQQLCVSQVAAEKERLEAAKGSLSEAGYNYLLAESEATIYSVGIEYPYVLSGTRNIPLDSCFTEGYTSLLEGYGVKSDDASLRNRNYTSFLVLYCQYMDNLPLVKSGKISEIKPFNLESLFYRLVDFYENEKVRDVVLFSYLFQNVVSGNPDFETIDKLVNEYFTSHNLNEEYKQELNRVMQ
;
A
#
# COMPACT_ATOMS: atom_id res chain seq x y z
N MET A 1 4.70 19.26 -21.17
CA MET A 1 3.54 18.33 -21.10
C MET A 1 3.94 16.84 -21.19
N LYS A 2 4.65 16.37 -22.23
CA LYS A 2 5.14 14.97 -22.28
C LYS A 2 6.09 14.56 -21.14
N LEU A 3 6.86 15.51 -20.58
CA LEU A 3 7.68 15.29 -19.37
C LEU A 3 6.86 15.26 -18.06
N LEU A 4 5.76 16.03 -17.99
CA LEU A 4 4.85 16.06 -16.82
C LEU A 4 4.17 14.69 -16.67
N VAL A 5 3.68 14.17 -17.79
CA VAL A 5 3.06 12.84 -17.87
C VAL A 5 4.07 11.75 -17.54
N ARG A 6 5.35 11.83 -17.92
CA ARG A 6 6.38 10.83 -17.56
C ARG A 6 6.88 10.90 -16.12
N ALA A 7 6.95 12.08 -15.51
CA ALA A 7 7.37 12.21 -14.10
C ALA A 7 6.26 11.75 -13.14
N THR A 8 5.01 12.13 -13.42
CA THR A 8 3.85 11.65 -12.65
C THR A 8 3.53 10.19 -13.00
N LEU A 9 3.63 9.74 -14.27
CA LEU A 9 3.51 8.31 -14.58
C LEU A 9 4.66 7.44 -14.07
N GLY A 10 5.86 8.02 -13.92
CA GLY A 10 6.97 7.36 -13.26
C GLY A 10 6.54 6.95 -11.86
N PHE A 11 6.06 7.90 -11.06
CA PHE A 11 5.50 7.62 -9.74
C PHE A 11 4.30 6.64 -9.80
N LEU A 12 3.39 6.77 -10.78
CA LEU A 12 2.20 5.91 -10.96
C LEU A 12 2.49 4.44 -11.33
N LEU A 13 3.57 4.17 -12.08
CA LEU A 13 3.99 2.79 -12.38
C LEU A 13 4.74 2.14 -11.21
N LEU A 14 5.29 2.97 -10.32
CA LEU A 14 6.22 2.55 -9.27
C LEU A 14 5.55 2.33 -7.92
N CYS A 15 4.39 2.95 -7.65
CA CYS A 15 3.52 2.53 -6.52
C CYS A 15 2.98 1.10 -6.71
N PHE A 16 3.01 0.58 -7.95
CA PHE A 16 2.43 -0.72 -8.31
C PHE A 16 3.42 -1.73 -8.88
N SER A 17 4.66 -1.36 -9.21
CA SER A 17 5.68 -2.34 -9.63
C SER A 17 6.04 -3.32 -8.51
N ALA A 18 5.75 -3.00 -7.24
CA ALA A 18 5.78 -3.95 -6.12
C ALA A 18 4.90 -5.20 -6.35
N GLN A 19 3.93 -5.17 -7.28
CA GLN A 19 3.10 -6.33 -7.63
C GLN A 19 3.66 -7.18 -8.80
N LEU A 20 4.83 -6.84 -9.36
CA LEU A 20 5.39 -7.49 -10.56
C LEU A 20 6.87 -7.87 -10.41
N TRP A 21 7.36 -8.12 -9.20
CA TRP A 21 8.73 -8.63 -9.02
C TRP A 21 8.77 -10.12 -9.31
N GLY A 22 9.35 -10.48 -10.47
CA GLY A 22 9.94 -11.79 -10.66
C GLY A 22 11.26 -11.81 -9.91
N HIS A 23 11.37 -12.64 -8.87
CA HIS A 23 12.62 -12.89 -8.17
C HIS A 23 13.27 -14.16 -8.70
N GLU A 24 14.53 -14.04 -9.12
CA GLU A 24 15.45 -15.17 -9.20
C GLU A 24 15.70 -15.68 -7.78
N GLY A 25 15.56 -16.99 -7.60
CA GLY A 25 15.57 -17.63 -6.29
C GLY A 25 16.90 -17.46 -5.57
N HIS A 26 16.85 -16.93 -4.35
CA HIS A 26 17.89 -17.14 -3.36
C HIS A 26 17.44 -18.25 -2.41
N ASP A 27 18.17 -19.37 -2.47
CA ASP A 27 18.01 -20.52 -1.58
C ASP A 27 18.34 -20.12 -0.14
N GLY A 28 17.30 -19.94 0.67
CA GLY A 28 17.39 -19.67 2.10
C GLY A 28 16.17 -20.22 2.81
N TYR A 29 15.91 -21.53 2.67
CA TYR A 29 14.83 -22.20 3.39
C TYR A 29 15.25 -22.49 4.84
N VAL A 30 14.36 -22.17 5.77
CA VAL A 30 14.30 -22.82 7.09
C VAL A 30 12.85 -23.25 7.28
N THR A 31 12.62 -24.56 7.34
CA THR A 31 11.32 -25.14 7.70
C THR A 31 11.07 -24.99 9.20
N SER A 32 9.80 -25.04 9.63
CA SER A 32 9.36 -24.87 11.02
C SER A 32 10.04 -25.79 12.05
N GLU A 33 10.69 -26.87 11.62
CA GLU A 33 11.44 -27.78 12.51
C GLU A 33 12.76 -27.20 13.08
N ASP A 34 13.32 -26.13 12.49
CA ASP A 34 14.69 -25.68 12.81
C ASP A 34 14.80 -24.44 13.73
N ARG A 35 13.70 -23.94 14.29
CA ARG A 35 13.71 -22.78 15.20
C ARG A 35 12.93 -23.02 16.49
N LEU A 36 13.49 -23.86 17.36
CA LEU A 36 13.08 -23.96 18.77
C LEU A 36 14.24 -23.57 19.68
N SER A 37 14.60 -22.29 19.72
CA SER A 37 15.27 -21.68 20.88
C SER A 37 15.47 -20.17 20.73
N GLN A 38 14.42 -19.38 20.97
CA GLN A 38 14.41 -18.10 21.69
C GLN A 38 12.94 -17.65 21.78
N GLU A 39 12.59 -16.79 22.73
CA GLU A 39 11.22 -16.26 22.91
C GLU A 39 10.85 -15.33 21.74
N ASP A 40 10.73 -15.88 20.55
CA ASP A 40 10.47 -15.13 19.32
C ASP A 40 8.96 -14.84 19.24
N LYS A 41 8.59 -13.58 19.41
CA LYS A 41 7.25 -13.09 19.06
C LYS A 41 7.09 -13.20 17.56
N GLY A 42 5.98 -13.77 17.11
CA GLY A 42 5.72 -13.96 15.69
C GLY A 42 4.29 -14.36 15.41
N ALA A 43 3.95 -14.51 14.14
CA ALA A 43 2.63 -14.96 13.72
C ALA A 43 2.72 -16.15 12.78
N SER A 44 1.78 -17.07 12.90
CA SER A 44 1.66 -18.24 12.02
C SER A 44 0.42 -18.13 11.13
N LEU A 45 0.61 -18.41 9.84
CA LEU A 45 -0.46 -18.46 8.85
C LEU A 45 -0.54 -19.85 8.22
N ILE A 46 -1.68 -20.50 8.33
CA ILE A 46 -1.96 -21.80 7.72
C ILE A 46 -2.93 -21.59 6.57
N VAL A 47 -2.47 -21.81 5.33
CA VAL A 47 -3.20 -21.44 4.12
C VAL A 47 -3.61 -22.69 3.32
N THR A 48 -4.91 -22.94 3.26
CA THR A 48 -5.51 -23.96 2.39
C THR A 48 -5.90 -23.35 1.05
N LEU A 49 -5.49 -23.99 -0.06
CA LEU A 49 -5.69 -23.48 -1.42
C LEU A 49 -6.60 -24.40 -2.24
N ASN A 50 -7.86 -23.99 -2.40
CA ASN A 50 -8.86 -24.77 -3.13
C ASN A 50 -8.94 -24.34 -4.60
N GLY A 51 -8.73 -25.27 -5.53
CA GLY A 51 -8.79 -24.99 -6.97
C GLY A 51 -7.59 -24.20 -7.52
N PHE A 52 -6.52 -24.07 -6.73
CA PHE A 52 -5.29 -23.39 -7.15
C PHE A 52 -4.46 -24.26 -8.10
N THR A 53 -4.06 -23.69 -9.23
CA THR A 53 -3.43 -24.43 -10.33
C THR A 53 -1.97 -24.06 -10.60
N LYS A 54 -1.41 -23.09 -9.86
CA LYS A 54 -0.01 -22.69 -10.02
C LYS A 54 0.92 -23.57 -9.20
N GLU A 55 2.20 -23.54 -9.56
CA GLU A 55 3.27 -24.35 -8.97
C GLU A 55 3.93 -23.69 -7.75
N SER A 56 3.51 -22.49 -7.38
CA SER A 56 4.08 -21.75 -6.26
C SER A 56 3.09 -20.77 -5.64
N VAL A 57 3.31 -20.47 -4.37
CA VAL A 57 2.53 -19.54 -3.55
C VAL A 57 3.43 -18.40 -3.14
N SER A 58 3.00 -17.17 -3.40
CA SER A 58 3.71 -15.96 -2.98
C SER A 58 3.20 -15.49 -1.63
N MET A 59 4.12 -15.05 -0.77
CA MET A 59 3.81 -14.22 0.39
C MET A 59 4.70 -12.99 0.34
N ASP A 60 4.09 -11.83 0.15
CA ASP A 60 4.78 -10.55 0.16
C ASP A 60 4.57 -9.85 1.50
N ILE A 61 5.65 -9.44 2.18
CA ILE A 61 5.57 -8.73 3.46
C ILE A 61 5.70 -7.23 3.18
N MET A 62 4.64 -6.45 3.43
CA MET A 62 4.60 -5.05 3.01
C MET A 62 5.65 -4.19 3.71
N GLN A 63 5.87 -4.42 4.99
CA GLN A 63 6.84 -3.68 5.79
C GLN A 63 8.27 -4.00 5.35
N TYR A 64 8.51 -5.25 4.91
CA TYR A 64 9.83 -5.78 4.56
C TYR A 64 9.80 -6.49 3.19
N PRO A 65 9.70 -5.75 2.07
CA PRO A 65 9.57 -6.36 0.74
C PRO A 65 10.76 -7.25 0.35
N THR A 66 11.93 -7.01 0.95
CA THR A 66 13.13 -7.84 0.75
C THR A 66 13.03 -9.22 1.39
N GLN A 67 12.01 -9.46 2.23
CA GLN A 67 11.74 -10.72 2.92
C GLN A 67 10.56 -11.50 2.32
N SER A 68 10.00 -11.03 1.19
CA SER A 68 8.94 -11.74 0.47
C SER A 68 9.43 -13.10 -0.03
N VAL A 69 8.56 -14.11 0.01
CA VAL A 69 8.92 -15.50 -0.30
C VAL A 69 8.00 -16.12 -1.36
N MET A 70 8.57 -17.07 -2.10
CA MET A 70 7.86 -17.92 -3.05
C MET A 70 8.08 -19.37 -2.67
N ILE A 71 7.02 -20.05 -2.22
CA ILE A 71 7.10 -21.44 -1.78
C ILE A 71 6.59 -22.35 -2.91
N PRO A 72 7.34 -23.39 -3.31
CA PRO A 72 6.85 -24.41 -4.24
C PRO A 72 5.58 -25.08 -3.70
N TYR A 73 4.56 -25.20 -4.55
CA TYR A 73 3.26 -25.77 -4.19
C TYR A 73 2.88 -26.92 -5.12
N ASN A 74 2.49 -28.04 -4.51
CA ASN A 74 1.97 -29.19 -5.21
C ASN A 74 0.48 -29.37 -4.88
N ALA A 75 -0.38 -28.98 -5.82
CA ALA A 75 -1.83 -29.12 -5.67
C ALA A 75 -2.29 -30.57 -5.43
N ALA A 76 -1.54 -31.58 -5.91
CA ALA A 76 -1.88 -32.98 -5.69
C ALA A 76 -1.62 -33.45 -4.25
N SER A 77 -0.80 -32.72 -3.48
CA SER A 77 -0.53 -33.04 -2.08
C SER A 77 -1.71 -32.71 -1.16
N GLY A 78 -2.56 -31.74 -1.56
CA GLY A 78 -3.67 -31.24 -0.75
C GLY A 78 -3.26 -30.67 0.62
N ARG A 79 -1.97 -30.45 0.85
CA ARG A 79 -1.47 -29.95 2.14
C ARG A 79 -1.58 -28.42 2.19
N PRO A 80 -1.93 -27.85 3.35
CA PRO A 80 -1.85 -26.41 3.55
C PRO A 80 -0.41 -25.93 3.42
N VAL A 81 -0.25 -24.66 3.08
CA VAL A 81 1.03 -23.95 3.12
C VAL A 81 1.10 -23.19 4.43
N GLU A 82 2.19 -23.38 5.16
CA GLU A 82 2.42 -22.73 6.45
C GLU A 82 3.47 -21.63 6.29
N PHE A 83 3.16 -20.44 6.81
CA PHE A 83 4.11 -19.33 6.92
C PHE A 83 4.30 -18.97 8.38
N TYR A 84 5.53 -18.67 8.75
CA TYR A 84 5.86 -18.06 10.03
C TYR A 84 6.49 -16.70 9.79
N LEU A 85 6.00 -15.70 10.51
CA LEU A 85 6.47 -14.32 10.45
C LEU A 85 7.13 -13.97 11.79
N ASP A 86 8.40 -13.59 11.73
CA ASP A 86 9.11 -13.00 12.86
C ASP A 86 8.75 -11.50 12.92
N MET A 87 7.99 -11.10 13.94
CA MET A 87 7.36 -9.78 13.99
C MET A 87 6.96 -9.37 15.41
N ASP A 88 7.07 -8.08 15.69
CA ASP A 88 6.83 -7.48 17.00
C ASP A 88 5.62 -6.54 17.06
N ASP A 89 5.01 -6.24 15.92
CA ASP A 89 3.89 -5.31 15.76
C ASP A 89 3.09 -5.65 14.47
N ILE A 90 1.87 -5.11 14.34
CA ILE A 90 0.94 -5.44 13.24
C ILE A 90 1.62 -5.44 11.87
N THR A 91 1.42 -6.51 11.12
CA THR A 91 2.11 -6.74 9.85
C THR A 91 1.10 -7.13 8.79
N ALA A 92 1.23 -6.52 7.62
CA ALA A 92 0.40 -6.82 6.47
C ALA A 92 1.16 -7.68 5.47
N VAL A 93 0.52 -8.79 5.10
CA VAL A 93 1.04 -9.72 4.10
C VAL A 93 0.08 -9.83 2.92
N TYR A 94 0.63 -10.03 1.74
CA TYR A 94 -0.13 -10.41 0.56
C TYR A 94 0.15 -11.86 0.22
N ILE A 95 -0.82 -12.74 0.46
CA ILE A 95 -0.73 -14.15 0.04
C ILE A 95 -1.38 -14.25 -1.33
N ASN A 96 -0.61 -14.57 -2.37
CA ASN A 96 -1.07 -14.56 -3.77
C ASN A 96 -1.84 -13.26 -4.13
N GLY A 97 -1.38 -12.11 -3.63
CA GLY A 97 -2.01 -10.82 -3.87
C GLY A 97 -3.28 -10.53 -3.05
N GLN A 98 -3.62 -11.34 -2.05
CA GLN A 98 -4.70 -11.04 -1.10
C GLN A 98 -4.14 -10.55 0.24
N LEU A 99 -4.62 -9.38 0.68
CA LEU A 99 -4.21 -8.76 1.93
C LEU A 99 -4.73 -9.56 3.13
N VAL A 100 -3.82 -9.87 4.04
CA VAL A 100 -4.07 -10.41 5.38
C VAL A 100 -3.25 -9.58 6.36
N CYS A 101 -3.84 -9.22 7.49
CA CYS A 101 -3.13 -8.55 8.58
C CYS A 101 -3.01 -9.50 9.76
N VAL A 102 -1.84 -9.56 10.36
CA VAL A 102 -1.54 -10.35 11.55
C VAL A 102 -0.98 -9.46 12.63
N GLU A 103 -1.21 -9.83 13.88
CA GLU A 103 -0.61 -9.26 15.08
C GLU A 103 0.35 -10.28 15.73
N PRO A 104 1.27 -9.83 16.59
CA PRO A 104 2.15 -10.76 17.31
C PRO A 104 1.36 -11.82 18.08
N ASP A 105 1.88 -13.05 18.07
CA ASP A 105 1.32 -14.26 18.68
C ASP A 105 0.03 -14.79 18.00
N ASP A 106 -0.35 -14.24 16.84
CA ASP A 106 -1.47 -14.76 16.06
C ASP A 106 -1.14 -16.12 15.44
N GLU A 107 -2.13 -17.01 15.47
CA GLU A 107 -2.25 -18.16 14.60
C GLU A 107 -3.54 -17.98 13.81
N LEU A 108 -3.47 -17.85 12.48
CA LEU A 108 -4.66 -17.75 11.63
C LEU A 108 -4.69 -18.88 10.60
N GLU A 109 -5.87 -19.47 10.45
CA GLU A 109 -6.16 -20.44 9.39
C GLU A 109 -7.00 -19.77 8.31
N LEU A 110 -6.54 -19.88 7.07
CA LEU A 110 -7.11 -19.22 5.90
C LEU A 110 -7.45 -20.26 4.84
N THR A 111 -8.60 -20.10 4.19
CA THR A 111 -8.95 -20.83 2.98
C THR A 111 -9.09 -19.86 1.82
N MET A 112 -8.25 -20.00 0.80
CA MET A 112 -8.36 -19.24 -0.45
C MET A 112 -8.99 -20.11 -1.52
N ASN A 113 -10.13 -19.68 -2.05
CA ASN A 113 -10.85 -20.42 -3.08
C ASN A 113 -10.61 -19.79 -4.46
N TYR A 114 -10.38 -20.65 -5.44
CA TYR A 114 -10.17 -20.28 -6.84
C TYR A 114 -11.20 -20.98 -7.72
N GLY A 115 -11.71 -20.27 -8.73
CA GLY A 115 -12.64 -20.82 -9.72
C GLY A 115 -11.97 -21.68 -10.79
N GLU A 116 -12.75 -22.23 -11.71
CA GLU A 116 -12.30 -23.17 -12.77
C GLU A 116 -11.16 -22.66 -13.67
N ASN A 117 -10.98 -21.34 -13.76
CA ASN A 117 -9.91 -20.69 -14.53
C ASN A 117 -8.72 -20.25 -13.67
N GLY A 118 -8.61 -20.75 -12.43
CA GLY A 118 -7.57 -20.35 -11.48
C GLY A 118 -7.71 -18.90 -10.99
N ARG A 119 -8.84 -18.23 -11.24
CA ARG A 119 -9.08 -16.89 -10.70
C ARG A 119 -9.50 -16.99 -9.24
N PHE A 120 -8.89 -16.13 -8.43
CA PHE A 120 -9.29 -15.95 -7.04
C PHE A 120 -10.78 -15.59 -6.94
N SER A 121 -11.48 -16.27 -6.04
CA SER A 121 -12.91 -16.08 -5.77
C SER A 121 -13.11 -15.34 -4.45
N ASN A 122 -12.67 -15.95 -3.35
CA ASN A 122 -12.76 -15.38 -2.00
C ASN A 122 -11.66 -15.94 -1.09
N LEU A 123 -11.48 -15.28 0.04
CA LEU A 123 -10.65 -15.71 1.17
C LEU A 123 -11.56 -15.80 2.38
N GLU A 124 -11.49 -16.92 3.09
CA GLU A 124 -12.26 -17.20 4.30
C GLU A 124 -11.28 -17.40 5.47
N ILE A 125 -11.61 -16.82 6.62
CA ILE A 125 -10.87 -17.07 7.86
C ILE A 125 -11.54 -18.28 8.51
N THR A 126 -10.87 -19.43 8.50
CA THR A 126 -11.46 -20.71 8.95
C THR A 126 -11.14 -21.03 10.40
N GLY A 127 -10.18 -20.34 10.98
CA GLY A 127 -9.77 -20.49 12.37
C GLY A 127 -8.79 -19.42 12.78
N GLY A 128 -8.59 -19.32 14.09
CA GLY A 128 -7.50 -18.53 14.66
C GLY A 128 -7.58 -18.45 16.17
N ASN A 129 -6.44 -18.20 16.81
CA ASN A 129 -6.34 -18.11 18.27
C ASN A 129 -6.74 -16.72 18.83
N ASN A 130 -6.80 -15.70 17.98
CA ASN A 130 -7.13 -14.31 18.33
C ASN A 130 -8.38 -13.82 17.58
N GLU A 131 -9.49 -13.67 18.30
CA GLU A 131 -10.77 -13.23 17.74
C GLU A 131 -10.71 -11.85 17.09
N LYS A 132 -9.84 -10.95 17.57
CA LYS A 132 -9.70 -9.60 16.99
C LYS A 132 -9.02 -9.64 15.63
N SER A 133 -8.03 -10.49 15.46
CA SER A 133 -7.36 -10.69 14.17
C SER A 133 -8.25 -11.41 13.17
N VAL A 134 -9.06 -12.37 13.62
CA VAL A 134 -10.12 -12.96 12.80
C VAL A 134 -11.09 -11.85 12.33
N ALA A 135 -11.63 -11.06 13.25
CA ALA A 135 -12.56 -9.97 12.92
C ALA A 135 -11.96 -8.91 11.99
N LEU A 136 -10.68 -8.57 12.17
CA LEU A 136 -9.94 -7.65 11.30
C LEU A 136 -9.90 -8.17 9.87
N ASN A 137 -9.52 -9.43 9.67
CA ASN A 137 -9.40 -10.01 8.33
C ASN A 137 -10.75 -10.25 7.67
N GLU A 138 -11.78 -10.62 8.43
CA GLU A 138 -13.17 -10.65 7.92
C GLU A 138 -13.63 -9.27 7.45
N LEU A 139 -13.30 -8.22 8.20
CA LEU A 139 -13.62 -6.84 7.81
C LEU A 139 -12.86 -6.41 6.55
N ILE A 140 -11.59 -6.80 6.39
CA ILE A 140 -10.83 -6.58 5.14
C ILE A 140 -11.57 -7.21 3.96
N GLN A 141 -12.05 -8.46 4.09
CA GLN A 141 -12.82 -9.11 3.04
C GLN A 141 -14.15 -8.39 2.76
N ALA A 142 -14.84 -7.95 3.81
CA ALA A 142 -16.09 -7.20 3.70
C ALA A 142 -15.90 -5.85 2.98
N ILE A 143 -14.83 -5.12 3.29
CA ILE A 143 -14.46 -3.87 2.60
C ILE A 143 -14.13 -4.16 1.13
N ASN A 144 -13.39 -5.22 0.83
CA ASN A 144 -13.11 -5.60 -0.55
C ASN A 144 -14.38 -5.97 -1.34
N SER A 145 -15.36 -6.63 -0.70
CA SER A 145 -16.69 -6.86 -1.29
C SER A 145 -17.44 -5.56 -1.54
N LEU A 146 -17.49 -4.65 -0.56
CA LEU A 146 -18.11 -3.34 -0.70
C LEU A 146 -17.54 -2.56 -1.89
N ARG A 147 -16.21 -2.53 -2.03
CA ARG A 147 -15.53 -1.89 -3.17
C ARG A 147 -15.97 -2.48 -4.50
N ARG A 148 -16.14 -3.81 -4.59
CA ARG A 148 -16.63 -4.48 -5.81
C ARG A 148 -18.10 -4.16 -6.10
N GLU A 149 -18.95 -4.18 -5.08
CA GLU A 149 -20.38 -3.85 -5.16
C GLU A 149 -20.58 -2.41 -5.67
N ASN A 150 -19.82 -1.47 -5.12
CA ASN A 150 -19.81 -0.07 -5.54
C ASN A 150 -19.04 0.16 -6.85
N ARG A 151 -18.46 -0.89 -7.45
CA ARG A 151 -17.64 -0.87 -8.67
C ARG A 151 -16.43 0.08 -8.58
N PHE A 152 -15.98 0.39 -7.37
CA PHE A 152 -14.86 1.25 -7.10
C PHE A 152 -13.58 0.71 -7.76
N LYS A 153 -12.86 1.57 -8.47
CA LYS A 153 -11.60 1.23 -9.14
C LYS A 153 -10.45 1.71 -8.28
N LYS A 154 -9.69 0.76 -7.72
CA LYS A 154 -8.47 1.04 -6.94
C LYS A 154 -7.31 1.61 -7.77
N GLN A 155 -7.45 1.70 -9.09
CA GLN A 155 -6.42 2.18 -10.01
C GLN A 155 -7.03 3.17 -11.01
N GLY A 156 -6.38 4.33 -11.18
CA GLY A 156 -6.84 5.36 -12.11
C GLY A 156 -6.94 4.87 -13.56
N LEU A 157 -5.98 4.06 -14.04
CA LEU A 157 -6.03 3.50 -15.39
C LEU A 157 -7.23 2.58 -15.61
N ALA A 158 -7.59 1.78 -14.60
CA ALA A 158 -8.77 0.92 -14.69
C ALA A 158 -10.05 1.77 -14.85
N ALA A 159 -10.18 2.87 -14.09
CA ALA A 159 -11.27 3.82 -14.23
C ALA A 159 -11.31 4.48 -15.63
N VAL A 160 -10.15 4.88 -16.17
CA VAL A 160 -10.05 5.44 -17.54
C VAL A 160 -10.46 4.42 -18.60
N VAL A 161 -10.01 3.17 -18.49
CA VAL A 161 -10.33 2.09 -19.44
C VAL A 161 -11.83 1.77 -19.40
N THR A 162 -12.45 1.79 -18.22
CA THR A 162 -13.90 1.62 -18.06
C THR A 162 -14.71 2.89 -18.32
N GLN A 163 -14.07 3.95 -18.82
CA GLN A 163 -14.72 5.21 -19.25
C GLN A 163 -15.45 5.97 -18.11
N VAL A 164 -14.95 5.87 -16.88
CA VAL A 164 -15.48 6.65 -15.75
C VAL A 164 -15.13 8.12 -15.94
N SER A 165 -16.07 9.04 -15.73
CA SER A 165 -15.78 10.48 -15.84
C SER A 165 -14.99 10.99 -14.63
N ALA A 166 -14.33 12.16 -14.74
CA ALA A 166 -13.67 12.80 -13.59
C ALA A 166 -14.64 13.06 -12.43
N GLU A 167 -15.83 13.58 -12.75
CA GLU A 167 -16.88 13.86 -11.77
C GLU A 167 -17.34 12.59 -11.05
N GLU A 168 -17.67 11.54 -11.82
CA GLU A 168 -18.09 10.24 -11.28
C GLU A 168 -17.01 9.62 -10.40
N GLN A 169 -15.74 9.65 -10.82
CA GLN A 169 -14.64 9.09 -10.03
C GLN A 169 -14.46 9.84 -8.71
N GLN A 170 -14.55 11.17 -8.69
CA GLN A 170 -14.42 11.93 -7.44
C GLN A 170 -15.59 11.67 -6.49
N GLN A 171 -16.82 11.62 -7.01
CA GLN A 171 -18.01 11.26 -6.23
C GLN A 171 -17.90 9.85 -5.64
N LEU A 172 -17.39 8.89 -6.42
CA LEU A 172 -17.10 7.53 -5.95
C LEU A 172 -16.04 7.54 -4.84
N CYS A 173 -14.96 8.30 -4.96
CA CYS A 173 -13.96 8.40 -3.89
C CYS A 173 -14.56 8.93 -2.58
N VAL A 174 -15.32 10.03 -2.63
CA VAL A 174 -15.95 10.64 -1.44
C VAL A 174 -16.92 9.66 -0.77
N SER A 175 -17.84 9.07 -1.55
CA SER A 175 -18.83 8.12 -1.03
C SER A 175 -18.20 6.82 -0.54
N GLN A 176 -17.17 6.31 -1.21
CA GLN A 176 -16.48 5.08 -0.81
C GLN A 176 -15.72 5.26 0.51
N VAL A 177 -15.03 6.39 0.72
CA VAL A 177 -14.37 6.67 2.00
C VAL A 177 -15.40 6.72 3.13
N ALA A 178 -16.52 7.41 2.92
CA ALA A 178 -17.57 7.51 3.92
C ALA A 178 -18.13 6.13 4.30
N ALA A 179 -18.44 5.29 3.30
CA ALA A 179 -18.99 3.96 3.51
C ALA A 179 -17.98 3.00 4.20
N GLU A 180 -16.69 3.07 3.85
CA GLU A 180 -15.65 2.27 4.51
C GLU A 180 -15.42 2.71 5.96
N LYS A 181 -15.41 4.03 6.22
CA LYS A 181 -15.31 4.58 7.58
C LYS A 181 -16.50 4.15 8.44
N GLU A 182 -17.73 4.25 7.94
CA GLU A 182 -18.92 3.79 8.65
C GLU A 182 -18.81 2.31 9.07
N ARG A 183 -18.33 1.46 8.15
CA ARG A 183 -18.16 0.03 8.41
C ARG A 183 -17.05 -0.25 9.43
N LEU A 184 -15.96 0.52 9.39
CA LEU A 184 -14.88 0.45 10.39
C LEU A 184 -15.36 0.89 11.77
N GLU A 185 -16.10 2.00 11.87
CA GLU A 185 -16.66 2.46 13.14
C GLU A 185 -17.61 1.44 13.76
N ALA A 186 -18.47 0.82 12.95
CA ALA A 186 -19.39 -0.21 13.42
C ALA A 186 -18.66 -1.46 13.97
N ALA A 187 -17.48 -1.77 13.44
CA ALA A 187 -16.66 -2.91 13.85
C ALA A 187 -15.64 -2.57 14.96
N LYS A 188 -15.45 -1.29 15.31
CA LYS A 188 -14.36 -0.82 16.19
C LYS A 188 -14.24 -1.56 17.52
N GLY A 189 -15.37 -1.94 18.13
CA GLY A 189 -15.38 -2.68 19.40
C GLY A 189 -14.85 -4.12 19.31
N SER A 190 -14.81 -4.69 18.11
CA SER A 190 -14.33 -6.05 17.84
C SER A 190 -12.89 -6.09 17.35
N LEU A 191 -12.24 -4.93 17.17
CA LEU A 191 -10.88 -4.82 16.68
C LEU A 191 -9.91 -4.47 17.80
N SER A 192 -8.63 -4.73 17.58
CA SER A 192 -7.55 -4.06 18.30
C SER A 192 -7.47 -2.60 17.86
N GLU A 193 -6.83 -1.75 18.68
CA GLU A 193 -6.57 -0.36 18.29
C GLU A 193 -5.63 -0.29 17.07
N ALA A 194 -4.58 -1.10 17.06
CA ALA A 194 -3.64 -1.21 15.94
C ALA A 194 -4.34 -1.66 14.66
N GLY A 195 -5.15 -2.73 14.71
CA GLY A 195 -5.92 -3.22 13.57
C GLY A 195 -6.91 -2.20 13.01
N TYR A 196 -7.64 -1.49 13.89
CA TYR A 196 -8.54 -0.42 13.45
C TYR A 196 -7.77 0.73 12.78
N ASN A 197 -6.68 1.22 13.39
CA ASN A 197 -5.91 2.33 12.83
C ASN A 197 -5.24 1.95 11.50
N TYR A 198 -4.64 0.76 11.43
CA TYR A 198 -4.01 0.24 10.21
C TYR A 198 -5.00 0.16 9.06
N LEU A 199 -6.19 -0.42 9.29
CA LEU A 199 -7.19 -0.59 8.24
C LEU A 199 -7.86 0.73 7.85
N LEU A 200 -8.04 1.67 8.78
CA LEU A 200 -8.48 3.02 8.47
C LEU A 200 -7.46 3.73 7.57
N ALA A 201 -6.18 3.64 7.90
CA ALA A 201 -5.10 4.20 7.08
C ALA A 201 -5.05 3.56 5.68
N GLU A 202 -5.18 2.23 5.59
CA GLU A 202 -5.27 1.47 4.33
C GLU A 202 -6.43 1.95 3.45
N SER A 203 -7.63 2.10 4.03
CA SER A 203 -8.84 2.53 3.35
C SER A 203 -8.71 3.94 2.80
N GLU A 204 -8.28 4.88 3.64
CA GLU A 204 -8.06 6.27 3.22
C GLU A 204 -6.99 6.37 2.14
N ALA A 205 -5.84 5.72 2.32
CA ALA A 205 -4.74 5.76 1.36
C ALA A 205 -5.16 5.20 -0.01
N THR A 206 -5.83 4.05 -0.02
CA THR A 206 -6.31 3.41 -1.25
C THR A 206 -7.22 4.36 -2.05
N ILE A 207 -8.14 5.05 -1.38
CA ILE A 207 -9.18 5.82 -2.06
C ILE A 207 -8.68 7.23 -2.41
N TYR A 208 -8.02 7.90 -1.47
CA TYR A 208 -7.54 9.26 -1.68
C TYR A 208 -6.43 9.33 -2.73
N SER A 209 -5.51 8.35 -2.78
CA SER A 209 -4.50 8.30 -3.84
C SER A 209 -5.15 8.28 -5.22
N VAL A 210 -6.17 7.44 -5.42
CA VAL A 210 -6.91 7.41 -6.70
C VAL A 210 -7.59 8.75 -6.98
N GLY A 211 -8.25 9.36 -5.99
CA GLY A 211 -8.88 10.67 -6.16
C GLY A 211 -7.90 11.78 -6.55
N ILE A 212 -6.74 11.83 -5.91
CA ILE A 212 -5.68 12.82 -6.20
C ILE A 212 -5.11 12.62 -7.60
N GLU A 213 -4.84 11.37 -7.98
CA GLU A 213 -4.14 11.06 -9.22
C GLU A 213 -5.03 11.12 -10.45
N TYR A 214 -6.33 10.87 -10.29
CA TYR A 214 -7.24 10.63 -11.42
C TYR A 214 -7.22 11.72 -12.50
N PRO A 215 -7.25 13.04 -12.17
CA PRO A 215 -7.19 14.09 -13.19
C PRO A 215 -5.95 13.99 -14.08
N TYR A 216 -4.80 13.67 -13.49
CA TYR A 216 -3.53 13.55 -14.19
C TYR A 216 -3.49 12.29 -15.07
N VAL A 217 -3.97 11.16 -14.54
CA VAL A 217 -4.06 9.89 -15.30
C VAL A 217 -5.00 10.04 -16.49
N LEU A 218 -6.16 10.67 -16.29
CA LEU A 218 -7.15 10.90 -17.34
C LEU A 218 -6.58 11.81 -18.43
N SER A 219 -6.00 12.95 -18.07
CA SER A 219 -5.36 13.87 -19.01
C SER A 219 -4.26 13.19 -19.83
N GLY A 220 -3.34 12.48 -19.16
CA GLY A 220 -2.22 11.80 -19.81
C GLY A 220 -2.64 10.66 -20.72
N THR A 221 -3.67 9.89 -20.35
CA THR A 221 -4.10 8.70 -21.09
C THR A 221 -5.03 9.05 -22.25
N ARG A 222 -5.95 10.00 -22.05
CA ARG A 222 -6.93 10.40 -23.08
C ARG A 222 -6.50 11.62 -23.89
N ASN A 223 -5.33 12.21 -23.60
CA ASN A 223 -4.85 13.46 -24.20
C ASN A 223 -5.87 14.61 -24.11
N ILE A 224 -6.64 14.65 -23.02
CA ILE A 224 -7.55 15.77 -22.75
C ILE A 224 -6.82 16.85 -21.93
N PRO A 225 -7.15 18.14 -22.11
CA PRO A 225 -6.59 19.21 -21.31
C PRO A 225 -6.72 18.96 -19.80
N LEU A 226 -5.65 19.20 -19.03
CA LEU A 226 -5.63 18.88 -17.60
C LEU A 226 -6.62 19.74 -16.79
N ASP A 227 -6.84 20.99 -17.21
CA ASP A 227 -7.81 21.90 -16.63
C ASP A 227 -9.25 21.35 -16.67
N SER A 228 -9.63 20.63 -17.73
CA SER A 228 -10.95 20.00 -17.84
C SER A 228 -11.10 18.70 -17.04
N CYS A 229 -10.03 18.23 -16.39
CA CYS A 229 -10.02 17.01 -15.59
C CYS A 229 -10.26 17.27 -14.09
N PHE A 230 -10.11 18.51 -13.63
CA PHE A 230 -10.37 18.87 -12.24
C PHE A 230 -11.84 19.20 -12.03
N THR A 231 -12.40 18.71 -10.92
CA THR A 231 -13.80 18.93 -10.54
C THR A 231 -13.89 19.55 -9.15
N GLU A 232 -15.08 20.00 -8.76
CA GLU A 232 -15.32 20.51 -7.40
C GLU A 232 -14.95 19.46 -6.34
N GLY A 233 -15.30 18.18 -6.59
CA GLY A 233 -14.95 17.07 -5.71
C GLY A 233 -13.45 16.87 -5.49
N TYR A 234 -12.60 17.24 -6.46
CA TYR A 234 -11.15 17.23 -6.25
C TYR A 234 -10.72 18.25 -5.19
N THR A 235 -11.35 19.42 -5.18
CA THR A 235 -10.94 20.53 -4.29
C THR A 235 -11.39 20.37 -2.84
N SER A 236 -12.37 19.50 -2.59
CA SER A 236 -12.91 19.14 -1.28
C SER A 236 -12.51 17.73 -0.83
N LEU A 237 -11.80 16.96 -1.67
CA LEU A 237 -11.47 15.54 -1.43
C LEU A 237 -10.86 15.27 -0.04
N LEU A 238 -9.98 16.15 0.41
CA LEU A 238 -9.24 16.04 1.67
C LEU A 238 -9.56 17.19 2.64
N GLU A 239 -10.72 17.82 2.50
CA GLU A 239 -11.16 18.85 3.43
C GLU A 239 -11.34 18.26 4.84
N GLY A 240 -10.69 18.88 5.84
CA GLY A 240 -10.69 18.38 7.21
C GLY A 240 -9.85 17.12 7.44
N TYR A 241 -9.06 16.68 6.46
CA TYR A 241 -8.19 15.52 6.60
C TYR A 241 -7.08 15.78 7.64
N GLY A 242 -6.98 14.88 8.63
CA GLY A 242 -5.91 14.88 9.63
C GLY A 242 -4.90 13.78 9.38
N VAL A 243 -3.62 14.14 9.29
CA VAL A 243 -2.51 13.18 9.19
C VAL A 243 -2.43 12.35 10.46
N LYS A 244 -2.39 11.03 10.29
CA LYS A 244 -2.25 10.05 11.37
C LYS A 244 -0.77 9.89 11.70
N SER A 245 -0.48 9.74 12.98
CA SER A 245 0.88 9.63 13.50
C SER A 245 1.05 8.50 14.51
N ASP A 246 0.02 7.68 14.70
CA ASP A 246 0.12 6.45 15.47
C ASP A 246 0.94 5.40 14.70
N ASP A 247 1.62 4.53 15.44
CA ASP A 247 2.61 3.62 14.87
C ASP A 247 1.97 2.63 13.87
N ALA A 248 0.75 2.14 14.14
CA ALA A 248 0.03 1.22 13.25
C ALA A 248 -0.33 1.86 11.89
N SER A 249 -0.82 3.11 11.88
CA SER A 249 -1.04 3.86 10.64
C SER A 249 0.28 4.08 9.87
N LEU A 250 1.35 4.46 10.55
CA LEU A 250 2.65 4.72 9.92
C LEU A 250 3.34 3.43 9.44
N ARG A 251 2.97 2.27 9.97
CA ARG A 251 3.42 0.96 9.49
C ARG A 251 2.74 0.55 8.17
N ASN A 252 1.64 1.20 7.79
CA ASN A 252 0.94 0.94 6.53
C ASN A 252 1.67 1.59 5.33
N ARG A 253 2.23 0.78 4.42
CA ARG A 253 2.96 1.27 3.24
C ARG A 253 2.12 2.06 2.24
N ASN A 254 0.86 1.70 2.04
CA ASN A 254 -0.02 2.44 1.16
C ASN A 254 -0.26 3.84 1.74
N TYR A 255 -0.40 3.92 3.06
CA TYR A 255 -0.54 5.18 3.78
C TYR A 255 0.70 6.07 3.68
N THR A 256 1.89 5.52 3.92
CA THR A 256 3.13 6.31 3.83
C THR A 256 3.40 6.79 2.40
N SER A 257 3.04 6.00 1.40
CA SER A 257 3.10 6.40 -0.01
C SER A 257 2.06 7.49 -0.33
N PHE A 258 0.84 7.34 0.19
CA PHE A 258 -0.20 8.37 0.08
C PHE A 258 0.23 9.69 0.70
N LEU A 259 0.98 9.69 1.81
CA LEU A 259 1.47 10.92 2.42
C LEU A 259 2.40 11.72 1.48
N VAL A 260 3.23 11.06 0.67
CA VAL A 260 3.99 11.76 -0.39
C VAL A 260 3.05 12.48 -1.37
N LEU A 261 1.99 11.80 -1.82
CA LEU A 261 0.98 12.37 -2.71
C LEU A 261 0.17 13.48 -2.03
N TYR A 262 -0.11 13.35 -0.74
CA TYR A 262 -0.83 14.34 0.07
C TYR A 262 -0.06 15.66 0.11
N CYS A 263 1.26 15.63 0.34
CA CYS A 263 2.08 16.84 0.27
C CYS A 263 1.96 17.55 -1.09
N GLN A 264 2.06 16.79 -2.19
CA GLN A 264 1.93 17.34 -3.54
C GLN A 264 0.52 17.88 -3.82
N TYR A 265 -0.52 17.18 -3.36
CA TYR A 265 -1.89 17.64 -3.46
C TYR A 265 -2.07 18.99 -2.75
N MET A 266 -1.57 19.13 -1.53
CA MET A 266 -1.69 20.35 -0.74
C MET A 266 -0.96 21.53 -1.38
N ASP A 267 0.19 21.30 -2.03
CA ASP A 267 0.90 22.33 -2.79
C ASP A 267 0.18 22.75 -4.08
N ASN A 268 -0.47 21.79 -4.75
CA ASN A 268 -1.18 22.04 -6.00
C ASN A 268 -2.58 22.63 -5.77
N LEU A 269 -3.21 22.36 -4.62
CA LEU A 269 -4.60 22.72 -4.34
C LEU A 269 -4.91 24.22 -4.50
N PRO A 270 -4.06 25.17 -4.06
CA PRO A 270 -4.29 26.60 -4.29
C PRO A 270 -4.27 26.99 -5.78
N LEU A 271 -3.41 26.34 -6.58
CA LEU A 271 -3.35 26.57 -8.03
C LEU A 271 -4.61 26.00 -8.70
N VAL A 272 -5.09 24.84 -8.25
CA VAL A 272 -6.34 24.25 -8.73
C VAL A 272 -7.54 25.15 -8.40
N LYS A 273 -7.67 25.58 -7.14
CA LYS A 273 -8.76 26.48 -6.70
C LYS A 273 -8.75 27.84 -7.41
N SER A 274 -7.58 28.33 -7.82
CA SER A 274 -7.43 29.61 -8.53
C SER A 274 -7.47 29.49 -10.07
N GLY A 275 -7.67 28.28 -10.60
CA GLY A 275 -7.69 28.03 -12.05
C GLY A 275 -6.32 28.13 -12.73
N LYS A 276 -5.22 28.18 -11.96
CA LYS A 276 -3.83 28.32 -12.43
C LYS A 276 -3.17 26.98 -12.70
N ILE A 277 -3.87 26.07 -13.36
CA ILE A 277 -3.42 24.69 -13.61
C ILE A 277 -2.11 24.63 -14.40
N SER A 278 -1.89 25.59 -15.30
CA SER A 278 -0.65 25.70 -16.09
C SER A 278 0.59 26.04 -15.25
N GLU A 279 0.42 26.52 -14.02
CA GLU A 279 1.51 26.83 -13.10
C GLU A 279 1.94 25.62 -12.26
N ILE A 280 1.19 24.51 -12.29
CA ILE A 280 1.58 23.26 -11.62
C ILE A 280 2.87 22.73 -12.25
N LYS A 281 3.92 22.65 -11.44
CA LYS A 281 5.24 22.12 -11.84
C LYS A 281 5.46 20.78 -11.17
N PRO A 282 6.03 19.80 -11.91
CA PRO A 282 6.42 18.55 -11.28
C PRO A 282 7.61 18.84 -10.36
N PHE A 283 7.63 18.20 -9.20
CA PHE A 283 8.86 18.17 -8.41
C PHE A 283 9.91 17.32 -9.12
N ASN A 284 11.17 17.69 -8.96
CA ASN A 284 12.27 16.75 -9.20
C ASN A 284 12.56 15.98 -7.90
N LEU A 285 13.48 15.02 -7.97
CA LEU A 285 13.79 14.14 -6.84
C LEU A 285 14.18 14.92 -5.58
N GLU A 286 15.14 15.83 -5.73
CA GLU A 286 15.69 16.62 -4.63
C GLU A 286 14.67 17.65 -4.10
N SER A 287 13.93 18.32 -4.97
CA SER A 287 12.97 19.35 -4.54
C SER A 287 11.77 18.77 -3.82
N LEU A 288 11.33 17.55 -4.18
CA LEU A 288 10.29 16.88 -3.41
C LEU A 288 10.82 16.42 -2.05
N PHE A 289 12.05 15.88 -1.97
CA PHE A 289 12.65 15.47 -0.71
C PHE A 289 12.65 16.61 0.31
N TYR A 290 13.21 17.77 -0.03
CA TYR A 290 13.22 18.92 0.88
C TYR A 290 11.82 19.46 1.15
N ARG A 291 10.91 19.39 0.17
CA ARG A 291 9.53 19.79 0.40
C ARG A 291 8.85 18.90 1.44
N LEU A 292 9.10 17.60 1.43
CA LEU A 292 8.59 16.65 2.43
C LEU A 292 9.20 16.92 3.81
N VAL A 293 10.50 17.26 3.88
CA VAL A 293 11.18 17.68 5.12
C VAL A 293 10.47 18.88 5.74
N ASP A 294 10.16 19.90 4.93
CA ASP A 294 9.53 21.14 5.38
C ASP A 294 8.02 20.99 5.65
N PHE A 295 7.35 20.03 4.99
CA PHE A 295 5.89 19.87 5.09
C PHE A 295 5.46 19.18 6.39
N TYR A 296 6.19 18.14 6.81
CA TYR A 296 5.82 17.32 7.96
C TYR A 296 6.52 17.79 9.22
N GLU A 297 5.77 18.48 10.09
CA GLU A 297 6.26 18.93 11.40
C GLU A 297 6.51 17.78 12.39
N ASN A 298 5.66 16.73 12.34
CA ASN A 298 5.83 15.55 13.18
C ASN A 298 7.01 14.70 12.68
N GLU A 299 8.02 14.52 13.52
CA GLU A 299 9.27 13.85 13.14
C GLU A 299 9.08 12.37 12.76
N LYS A 300 8.18 11.64 13.43
CA LYS A 300 7.86 10.24 13.07
C LYS A 300 7.23 10.14 11.69
N VAL A 301 6.28 11.04 11.40
CA VAL A 301 5.62 11.11 10.09
C VAL A 301 6.65 11.46 9.02
N ARG A 302 7.49 12.47 9.27
CA ARG A 302 8.56 12.87 8.35
C ARG A 302 9.53 11.73 8.07
N ASP A 303 10.01 11.03 9.10
CA ASP A 303 10.93 9.89 8.97
C ASP A 303 10.38 8.84 8.00
N VAL A 304 9.16 8.33 8.26
CA VAL A 304 8.58 7.27 7.43
C VAL A 304 8.23 7.74 6.01
N VAL A 305 7.83 9.00 5.83
CA VAL A 305 7.55 9.57 4.51
C VAL A 305 8.82 9.69 3.68
N LEU A 306 9.93 10.15 4.29
CA LEU A 306 11.22 10.26 3.61
C LEU A 306 11.77 8.87 3.27
N PHE A 307 11.67 7.91 4.19
CA PHE A 307 11.99 6.51 3.91
C PHE A 307 11.17 6.01 2.71
N SER A 308 9.84 6.16 2.75
CA SER A 308 8.94 5.65 1.72
C SER A 308 9.28 6.25 0.36
N TYR A 309 9.57 7.56 0.33
CA TYR A 309 9.96 8.27 -0.88
C TYR A 309 11.30 7.78 -1.46
N LEU A 310 12.33 7.66 -0.63
CA LEU A 310 13.65 7.20 -1.06
C LEU A 310 13.62 5.74 -1.48
N PHE A 311 13.04 4.86 -0.66
CA PHE A 311 12.94 3.43 -0.92
C PHE A 311 12.27 3.20 -2.27
N GLN A 312 11.15 3.89 -2.52
CA GLN A 312 10.46 3.79 -3.80
C GLN A 312 11.36 4.22 -4.96
N ASN A 313 12.08 5.34 -4.88
CA ASN A 313 12.97 5.77 -5.97
C ASN A 313 14.12 4.78 -6.24
N VAL A 314 14.64 4.13 -5.21
CA VAL A 314 15.69 3.10 -5.35
C VAL A 314 15.17 1.87 -6.07
N VAL A 315 14.12 1.23 -5.53
CA VAL A 315 13.59 -0.03 -6.08
C VAL A 315 13.00 0.13 -7.48
N SER A 316 12.66 1.36 -7.85
CA SER A 316 12.18 1.73 -9.17
C SER A 316 13.25 1.80 -10.25
N GLY A 317 14.53 1.71 -9.87
CA GLY A 317 15.66 1.90 -10.79
C GLY A 317 15.73 3.32 -11.34
N ASN A 318 15.42 4.34 -10.52
CA ASN A 318 15.55 5.73 -10.95
C ASN A 318 17.01 6.00 -11.38
N PRO A 319 17.24 6.52 -12.60
CA PRO A 319 18.58 6.63 -13.17
C PRO A 319 19.46 7.70 -12.51
N ASP A 320 18.89 8.58 -11.66
CA ASP A 320 19.62 9.64 -10.96
C ASP A 320 20.24 9.14 -9.64
N PHE A 321 21.09 8.11 -9.75
CA PHE A 321 21.69 7.43 -8.60
C PHE A 321 22.53 8.36 -7.72
N GLU A 322 23.22 9.34 -8.30
CA GLU A 322 24.05 10.30 -7.54
C GLU A 322 23.18 11.14 -6.59
N THR A 323 22.03 11.61 -7.08
CA THR A 323 21.09 12.38 -6.25
C THR A 323 20.46 11.47 -5.20
N ILE A 324 20.08 10.23 -5.55
CA ILE A 324 19.53 9.28 -4.58
C ILE A 324 20.52 8.99 -3.46
N ASP A 325 21.78 8.67 -3.79
CA ASP A 325 22.82 8.38 -2.79
C ASP A 325 23.06 9.59 -1.86
N LYS A 326 23.12 10.80 -2.42
CA LYS A 326 23.20 12.04 -1.63
C LYS A 326 22.04 12.13 -0.62
N LEU A 327 20.80 11.97 -1.09
CA LEU A 327 19.61 12.13 -0.26
C LEU A 327 19.44 11.01 0.77
N VAL A 328 19.84 9.78 0.44
CA VAL A 328 19.87 8.65 1.38
C VAL A 328 20.86 8.93 2.52
N ASN A 329 22.06 9.40 2.19
CA ASN A 329 23.07 9.78 3.19
C ASN A 329 22.58 10.94 4.08
N GLU A 330 21.92 11.93 3.51
CA GLU A 330 21.32 13.03 4.28
C GLU A 330 20.20 12.54 5.20
N TYR A 331 19.29 11.72 4.69
CA TYR A 331 18.24 11.08 5.48
C TYR A 331 18.82 10.29 6.67
N PHE A 332 19.84 9.47 6.46
CA PHE A 332 20.49 8.69 7.53
C PHE A 332 21.15 9.54 8.61
N THR A 333 21.61 10.74 8.27
CA THR A 333 22.34 11.61 9.21
C THR A 333 21.44 12.59 9.94
N SER A 334 20.34 13.02 9.31
CA SER A 334 19.58 14.19 9.76
C SER A 334 18.10 13.92 10.04
N HIS A 335 17.53 12.80 9.59
CA HIS A 335 16.09 12.58 9.62
C HIS A 335 15.66 11.19 10.11
N ASN A 336 16.49 10.17 9.93
CA ASN A 336 16.14 8.81 10.29
C ASN A 336 16.00 8.62 11.81
N LEU A 337 14.88 8.05 12.24
CA LEU A 337 14.63 7.66 13.64
C LEU A 337 14.52 6.14 13.81
N ASN A 338 14.20 5.41 12.74
CA ASN A 338 14.06 3.96 12.74
C ASN A 338 15.24 3.26 12.03
N GLU A 339 16.02 2.48 12.77
CA GLU A 339 17.16 1.72 12.24
C GLU A 339 16.76 0.65 11.20
N GLU A 340 15.54 0.12 11.24
CA GLU A 340 15.06 -0.83 10.23
C GLU A 340 14.98 -0.19 8.85
N TYR A 341 14.54 1.07 8.78
CA TYR A 341 14.49 1.83 7.53
C TYR A 341 15.86 2.01 6.91
N LYS A 342 16.88 2.21 7.75
CA LYS A 342 18.27 2.27 7.30
C LYS A 342 18.76 0.92 6.78
N GLN A 343 18.42 -0.17 7.45
CA GLN A 343 18.77 -1.52 6.99
C GLN A 343 18.13 -1.85 5.64
N GLU A 344 16.83 -1.58 5.47
CA GLU A 344 16.11 -1.84 4.23
C GLU A 344 16.66 -0.99 3.07
N LEU A 345 16.90 0.31 3.28
CA LEU A 345 17.50 1.16 2.24
C LEU A 345 18.89 0.68 1.83
N ASN A 346 19.74 0.28 2.79
CA ASN A 346 21.05 -0.26 2.48
C ASN A 346 20.99 -1.58 1.71
N ARG A 347 19.97 -2.42 1.94
CA ARG A 347 19.77 -3.67 1.18
C ARG A 347 19.42 -3.41 -0.27
N VAL A 348 18.53 -2.46 -0.54
CA VAL A 348 18.06 -2.18 -1.91
C VAL A 348 18.99 -1.27 -2.72
N MET A 349 19.94 -0.59 -2.07
CA MET A 349 20.96 0.23 -2.71
C MET A 349 22.19 -0.56 -3.21
N GLN A 350 22.32 -1.83 -2.81
CA GLN A 350 23.37 -2.76 -3.27
C GLN A 350 22.96 -3.45 -4.57
#